data_AF-A0A6H1ZE71-F1
#
_entry.id   AF-A0A6H1ZE71-F1
#
_cell.length_a   1.000
_cell.length_b   1.000
_cell.length_c   1.000
_cell.angle_alpha   90.00
_cell.angle_beta   90.00
_cell.angle_gamma   90.00
#
_symmetry.space_group_name_H-M   'P 1'
#
loop_
_entity.id
_entity.type
_entity.pdbx_description
1 polymer ?
#
loop_
_entity_poly.entity_id
_entity_poly.type
_entity_poly.pdbx_seq_one_letter_code
_entity_poly.pdbx_strand_id
1 'polypeptide(L)' 'MKYSFKSQLLACVLAMVATLTVAACTASNPVATAAGTLVSRYCAAPEIGRSVLREAIATSTAPNRIRVECAADAF' A
#
# COMPACT_ATOMS: atom_id res chain seq x y z
N MET A 1 31.57 23.91 25.12
CA MET A 1 30.62 22.83 25.44
C MET A 1 31.32 21.48 25.25
N LYS A 2 31.70 20.79 26.33
CA LYS A 2 32.25 19.42 26.27
C LYS A 2 31.10 18.45 26.49
N TYR A 3 30.55 17.90 25.41
CA TYR A 3 29.58 16.82 25.51
C TYR A 3 30.29 15.56 26.02
N SER A 4 29.73 14.91 27.05
CA SER A 4 30.28 13.66 27.60
C SER A 4 30.16 12.53 26.56
N PHE A 5 31.16 11.67 26.45
CA PHE A 5 31.19 10.53 25.51
C PHE A 5 29.90 9.69 25.56
N LYS A 6 29.34 9.50 26.76
CA LYS A 6 28.05 8.81 26.97
C LYS A 6 26.87 9.52 26.31
N SER A 7 26.88 10.85 26.32
CA SER A 7 25.85 11.70 25.73
C SER A 7 25.91 11.69 24.20
N GLN A 8 27.11 11.64 23.62
CA GLN A 8 27.30 11.44 22.18
C GLN A 8 26.83 10.06 21.72
N LEU A 9 27.15 9.01 22.48
CA LEU A 9 26.75 7.64 22.17
C LEU A 9 25.21 7.50 22.19
N LEU A 10 24.57 8.08 23.20
CA LEU A 10 23.11 8.05 23.34
C LEU A 10 22.41 8.84 22.21
N ALA A 11 22.95 9.99 21.81
CA ALA A 11 22.45 10.75 20.68
C ALA A 11 22.57 10.00 19.34
N CYS A 12 23.70 9.32 19.10
CA CYS A 12 23.88 8.49 17.91
C CYS A 12 22.89 7.33 17.85
N VAL A 13 22.65 6.64 18.96
CA VAL A 13 21.67 5.54 19.02
C VAL A 13 20.27 6.07 18.74
N LEU A 14 19.88 7.20 19.34
CA LEU A 14 18.57 7.80 19.10
C LEU A 14 18.38 8.20 17.63
N ALA A 15 19.42 8.80 17.02
CA ALA A 15 19.41 9.18 15.61
C ALA A 15 19.28 7.96 14.69
N MET A 16 19.96 6.85 15.01
CA MET A 16 19.91 5.62 14.22
C MET A 16 18.56 4.90 14.35
N VAL A 17 17.93 4.92 15.53
CA VAL A 17 16.57 4.38 15.72
C VAL A 17 15.53 5.24 14.98
N ALA A 18 15.69 6.56 15.00
CA ALA A 18 14.80 7.48 14.28
C ALA A 18 14.85 7.25 12.75
N THR A 19 16.04 7.01 12.18
CA THR A 19 16.14 6.74 10.74
C THR A 19 15.55 5.39 10.35
N LEU A 20 15.74 4.34 11.16
CA LEU A 20 15.18 3.01 10.91
C LEU A 20 13.64 3.01 10.96
N THR A 21 13.06 3.73 11.91
CA THR A 21 11.59 3.81 12.06
C THR A 21 10.92 4.54 10.89
N VAL A 22 11.52 5.63 10.42
CA VAL A 22 11.02 6.35 9.24
C VAL A 22 11.11 5.50 7.96
N ALA A 23 12.21 4.76 7.79
CA ALA A 23 12.38 3.85 6.65
C ALA A 23 11.37 2.69 6.66
N ALA A 24 10.99 2.16 7.83
CA ALA A 24 9.98 1.12 7.94
C ALA A 24 8.57 1.62 7.55
N CYS A 25 8.25 2.87 7.86
CA CYS A 25 6.97 3.48 7.48
C CYS A 25 6.85 3.73 5.97
N THR A 26 7.95 3.98 5.26
CA THR A 26 7.92 4.17 3.80
C THR A 26 8.02 2.85 3.02
N ALA A 27 8.61 1.81 3.60
CA ALA A 27 8.73 0.50 2.96
C ALA A 27 7.41 -0.28 2.91
N SER A 28 6.49 -0.03 3.84
CA SER A 28 5.17 -0.66 3.86
C SER A 28 4.15 0.24 3.16
N ASN A 29 3.77 -0.10 1.93
CA ASN A 29 2.63 0.50 1.26
C ASN A 29 1.45 -0.48 1.25
N PRO A 30 0.74 -0.62 2.38
CA PRO A 30 -0.32 -1.62 2.52
C PRO A 30 -1.45 -1.37 1.51
N VAL A 31 -1.69 -0.12 1.13
CA VAL A 31 -2.69 0.26 0.13
C VAL A 31 -2.31 -0.30 -1.24
N ALA A 32 -1.07 -0.13 -1.68
CA ALA A 32 -0.61 -0.67 -2.97
C ALA A 32 -0.65 -2.20 -2.99
N THR A 33 -0.24 -2.85 -1.90
CA THR A 33 -0.28 -4.33 -1.79
C THR A 33 -1.72 -4.85 -1.81
N ALA A 34 -2.63 -4.22 -1.07
CA ALA A 34 -4.05 -4.58 -1.06
C ALA A 34 -4.71 -4.33 -2.43
N ALA A 35 -4.44 -3.19 -3.05
CA ALA A 35 -4.94 -2.87 -4.38
C ALA A 35 -4.44 -3.89 -5.42
N GLY A 36 -3.15 -4.21 -5.42
CA GLY A 36 -2.56 -5.19 -6.34
C GLY A 36 -3.17 -6.60 -6.17
N THR A 37 -3.36 -7.04 -4.93
CA THR A 37 -4.00 -8.35 -4.67
C THR A 37 -5.48 -8.37 -5.05
N LEU A 38 -6.23 -7.30 -4.81
CA LEU A 38 -7.64 -7.18 -5.23
C LEU A 38 -7.77 -7.16 -6.76
N VAL A 39 -6.96 -6.36 -7.45
CA VAL A 39 -6.95 -6.28 -8.92
C VAL A 39 -6.57 -7.64 -9.53
N SER A 40 -5.56 -8.32 -8.98
CA SER A 40 -5.16 -9.66 -9.42
C SER A 40 -6.31 -10.67 -9.32
N ARG A 41 -7.01 -10.71 -8.19
CA ARG A 41 -8.17 -11.60 -8.01
C ARG A 41 -9.34 -11.21 -8.92
N TYR A 42 -9.59 -9.92 -9.08
CA TYR A 42 -10.61 -9.42 -10.00
C TYR A 42 -10.34 -9.86 -11.43
N CYS A 43 -9.10 -9.72 -11.91
CA CYS A 43 -8.73 -10.10 -13.27
C CYS A 43 -8.63 -11.61 -13.51
N ALA A 44 -8.44 -12.40 -12.45
CA ALA A 44 -8.48 -13.86 -12.53
C ALA A 44 -9.91 -14.42 -12.57
N ALA A 45 -10.92 -13.62 -12.22
CA ALA A 45 -12.32 -14.06 -12.23
C ALA A 45 -12.88 -14.14 -13.67
N PRO A 46 -13.76 -15.11 -13.95
CA PRO A 46 -14.46 -15.17 -15.24
C PRO A 46 -15.35 -13.94 -15.45
N GLU A 47 -15.66 -13.62 -16.69
CA GLU A 47 -16.37 -12.39 -17.08
C GLU A 47 -17.69 -12.16 -16.33
N ILE A 48 -18.49 -13.22 -16.15
CA ILE A 48 -19.72 -13.16 -15.36
C ILE A 48 -19.44 -12.72 -13.91
N GLY A 49 -18.41 -13.27 -13.27
CA GLY A 49 -18.00 -12.88 -11.92
C GLY A 49 -17.53 -11.43 -11.84
N ARG A 50 -16.81 -10.95 -12.87
CA ARG A 50 -16.36 -9.56 -12.97
C ARG A 50 -17.51 -8.57 -13.10
N SER A 51 -18.59 -8.95 -13.79
CA SER A 51 -19.78 -8.10 -13.94
C SER A 51 -20.51 -7.87 -12.61
N VAL A 52 -20.69 -8.93 -11.80
CA VAL A 52 -21.30 -8.84 -10.47
C VAL A 52 -20.43 -8.02 -9.53
N LEU A 53 -19.10 -8.22 -9.57
CA LEU A 53 -18.18 -7.44 -8.75
C LEU A 53 -18.20 -5.96 -9.12
N ARG A 54 -18.31 -5.60 -10.41
CA ARG A 54 -18.40 -4.19 -10.83
C ARG A 54 -19.59 -3.48 -10.19
N GLU A 55 -20.75 -4.14 -10.14
CA GLU A 55 -21.95 -3.54 -9.54
C GLU A 55 -21.79 -3.34 -8.03
N ALA A 56 -21.27 -4.35 -7.33
CA ALA A 56 -20.99 -4.26 -5.90
C ALA A 56 -19.96 -3.15 -5.58
N ILE A 57 -18.91 -3.04 -6.39
CA ILE A 57 -17.90 -1.97 -6.26
C ILE A 57 -18.54 -0.60 -6.55
N ALA A 58 -19.31 -0.46 -7.63
CA ALA A 58 -19.95 0.80 -8.00
C ALA A 58 -20.93 1.30 -6.93
N THR A 59 -21.65 0.38 -6.29
CA THR A 59 -22.57 0.68 -5.18
C THR A 59 -21.81 1.08 -3.92
N SER A 60 -20.80 0.30 -3.52
CA SER A 60 -20.05 0.53 -2.28
C SER A 60 -19.12 1.75 -2.33
N THR A 61 -18.72 2.18 -3.52
CA THR A 61 -17.80 3.32 -3.71
C THR A 61 -18.50 4.62 -4.07
N ALA A 62 -19.84 4.62 -4.19
CA ALA A 62 -20.60 5.83 -4.48
C ALA A 62 -20.29 6.96 -3.47
N PRO A 63 -20.16 8.23 -3.91
CA PRO A 63 -20.38 8.72 -5.28
C PRO A 63 -19.15 8.55 -6.21
N ASN A 64 -18.07 7.95 -5.73
CA ASN A 64 -16.84 7.76 -6.49
C ASN A 64 -16.98 6.57 -7.46
N ARG A 65 -16.02 6.48 -8.39
CA ARG A 65 -15.92 5.41 -9.38
C ARG A 65 -14.51 4.84 -9.38
N ILE A 66 -14.41 3.51 -9.47
CA ILE A 66 -13.15 2.79 -9.63
C ILE A 66 -13.21 2.04 -10.96
N ARG A 67 -12.19 2.24 -11.81
CA ARG A 67 -12.00 1.47 -13.05
C ARG A 67 -10.84 0.50 -12.85
N VAL A 68 -11.08 -0.77 -13.16
CA VAL A 68 -10.06 -1.83 -13.16
C VAL A 68 -9.86 -2.29 -14.60
N GLU A 69 -8.63 -2.23 -15.07
CA GLU A 69 -8.23 -2.66 -16.42
C GLU A 69 -7.41 -3.94 -16.30
N CYS A 70 -7.87 -5.01 -16.94
CA CYS A 70 -7.16 -6.28 -16.97
C CYS A 70 -6.44 -6.44 -18.30
N ALA A 71 -5.20 -6.92 -18.28
CA ALA A 71 -4.40 -7.11 -19.49
C ALA A 71 -5.07 -8.02 -20.53
N ALA A 72 -5.87 -8.99 -20.07
CA ALA A 72 -6.61 -9.91 -20.94
C ALA A 72 -7.78 -9.24 -21.69
N ASP A 73 -8.26 -8.07 -21.27
CA ASP A 73 -9.36 -7.35 -21.93
C ASP A 73 -8.88 -6.51 -23.13
N ALA A 74 -7.56 -6.39 -23.34
CA ALA A 74 -6.96 -5.60 -24.41
C ALA A 74 -6.75 -6.38 -25.72
N PHE A 75 -7.17 -7.64 -25.77
CA PHE A 75 -6.99 -8.56 -26.90
C PHE A 75 -8.32 -9.19 -27.34
#